data_AF-A0A920L7T0-F1
#
_entry.id   AF-A0A920L7T0-F1
#
_cell.length_a   1.000
_cell.length_b   1.000
_cell.length_c   1.000
_cell.angle_alpha   90.00
_cell.angle_beta   90.00
_cell.angle_gamma   90.00
#
_symmetry.space_group_name_H-M   'P 1'
#
loop_
_entity.id
_entity.type
_entity.pdbx_description
1 polymer ?
#
loop_
_entity_poly.entity_id
_entity_poly.type
_entity_poly.pdbx_seq_one_letter_code
_entity_poly.pdbx_strand_id
1 'polypeptide(L)'
;MCRLVEKNDGEYISSSSKIAPPQKIDAKENMEALIHHFKYYTEGYCLPKGHIYTSVEHPKGEFGVTLISDGANKPYRLKLGHQVFLTWLH
;
A
#
# COMPACT_ATOMS: atom_id res chain seq x y z
N MET A 1 34.66 9.44 -7.22
CA MET A 1 34.76 8.11 -7.86
C MET A 1 34.19 7.10 -6.88
N CYS A 2 33.35 6.18 -7.39
CA CYS A 2 32.62 5.10 -6.68
C CYS A 2 31.33 5.56 -5.98
N ARG A 3 30.14 4.99 -6.25
CA ARG A 3 29.76 3.81 -7.02
C ARG A 3 28.32 4.04 -7.49
N LEU A 4 28.06 3.99 -8.79
CA LEU A 4 26.68 3.99 -9.30
C LEU A 4 26.03 2.72 -8.73
N VAL A 5 25.00 2.90 -7.91
CA VAL A 5 24.16 1.81 -7.42
C VAL A 5 23.58 1.13 -8.66
N GLU A 6 23.95 -0.12 -8.91
CA GLU A 6 23.36 -0.94 -9.96
C GLU A 6 21.85 -0.98 -9.74
N LYS A 7 21.09 -0.57 -10.77
CA LYS A 7 19.63 -0.66 -10.74
C LYS A 7 19.27 -2.14 -10.64
N ASN A 8 18.63 -2.53 -9.55
CA ASN A 8 18.05 -3.86 -9.44
C ASN A 8 16.88 -3.95 -10.44
N ASP A 9 17.04 -4.74 -11.50
CA ASP A 9 16.01 -5.08 -12.48
C ASP A 9 15.04 -6.15 -11.94
N GLY A 10 14.51 -5.93 -10.73
CA GLY A 10 13.54 -6.81 -10.08
C GLY A 10 12.10 -6.32 -10.26
N GLU A 11 11.13 -7.22 -10.09
CA GLU A 11 9.72 -6.85 -10.03
C GLU A 11 9.49 -5.86 -8.88
N TYR A 12 9.00 -4.66 -9.22
CA TYR A 12 8.70 -3.60 -8.24
C TYR A 12 7.30 -3.76 -7.62
N ILE A 13 6.44 -4.57 -8.22
CA ILE A 13 5.04 -4.75 -7.83
C ILE A 13 4.81 -6.23 -7.55
N SER A 14 4.00 -6.52 -6.52
CA SER A 14 3.61 -7.90 -6.20
C SER A 14 2.93 -8.58 -7.38
N SER A 15 3.28 -9.84 -7.64
CA SER A 15 2.66 -10.70 -8.66
C SER A 15 1.22 -11.12 -8.36
N SER A 16 0.65 -10.71 -7.23
CA SER A 16 -0.69 -11.11 -6.81
C SER A 16 -1.80 -10.20 -7.37
N SER A 17 -2.62 -10.74 -8.28
CA SER A 17 -3.72 -10.04 -8.97
C SER A 17 -4.85 -9.54 -8.06
N LYS A 18 -4.85 -9.93 -6.78
CA LYS A 18 -5.82 -9.50 -5.77
C LYS A 18 -5.43 -8.19 -5.08
N ILE A 19 -4.13 -7.87 -5.05
CA ILE A 19 -3.57 -6.75 -4.27
C ILE A 19 -2.94 -5.72 -5.20
N ALA A 20 -2.37 -6.16 -6.32
CA ALA A 20 -1.79 -5.28 -7.32
C ALA A 20 -2.60 -5.33 -8.63
N PRO A 21 -2.73 -4.19 -9.33
CA PRO A 21 -3.29 -4.19 -10.67
C PRO A 21 -2.35 -4.96 -11.63
N PRO A 22 -2.90 -5.73 -12.58
CA PRO A 22 -2.08 -6.41 -13.59
C PRO A 22 -1.36 -5.40 -14.50
N GLN A 23 -0.25 -5.84 -15.11
CA GLN A 23 0.47 -5.04 -16.11
C GLN A 23 -0.46 -4.67 -17.26
N LYS A 24 -0.27 -3.47 -17.83
CA LYS A 24 -1.13 -2.96 -18.92
C LYS A 24 -1.08 -3.81 -20.20
N ILE A 25 -0.01 -4.58 -20.38
CA ILE A 25 0.19 -5.46 -21.53
C ILE A 25 -0.69 -6.71 -21.34
N ASP A 26 -0.57 -7.37 -20.19
CA ASP A 26 -1.35 -8.56 -19.85
C ASP A 26 -2.85 -8.31 -19.79
N ALA A 27 -3.26 -7.11 -19.33
CA ALA A 27 -4.67 -6.71 -19.29
C ALA A 27 -5.32 -6.63 -20.70
N LYS A 28 -4.52 -6.47 -21.76
CA LYS A 28 -5.01 -6.44 -23.15
C LYS A 28 -5.04 -7.82 -23.80
N GLU A 29 -4.17 -8.72 -23.37
CA GLU A 29 -3.98 -10.03 -24.00
C GLU A 29 -4.78 -11.14 -23.29
N ASN A 30 -5.03 -11.01 -21.98
CA ASN A 30 -5.71 -12.01 -21.19
C ASN A 30 -7.04 -11.49 -20.61
N MET A 31 -8.13 -12.21 -20.90
CA MET A 31 -9.48 -11.87 -20.42
C MET A 31 -9.58 -11.92 -18.89
N GLU A 32 -8.87 -12.83 -18.24
CA GLU A 32 -8.86 -12.92 -16.76
C GLU A 32 -8.19 -11.69 -16.15
N ALA A 33 -7.08 -11.22 -16.73
CA ALA A 33 -6.39 -10.01 -16.30
C ALA A 33 -7.29 -8.77 -16.44
N LEU A 34 -8.10 -8.70 -17.50
CA LEU A 34 -9.07 -7.62 -17.70
C LEU A 34 -10.16 -7.61 -16.61
N ILE A 35 -10.71 -8.78 -16.25
CA ILE A 35 -11.73 -8.89 -15.20
C ILE A 35 -11.14 -8.46 -13.85
N HIS A 36 -9.92 -8.90 -13.53
CA HIS A 36 -9.22 -8.50 -12.32
C HIS A 36 -8.97 -6.99 -12.28
N HIS A 37 -8.54 -6.39 -13.39
CA HIS A 37 -8.39 -4.94 -13.50
C HIS A 37 -9.72 -4.22 -13.23
N PHE A 38 -10.81 -4.65 -13.86
CA PHE A 38 -12.12 -4.01 -13.66
C PHE A 38 -12.59 -4.10 -12.21
N LYS A 39 -12.52 -5.29 -11.61
CA LYS A 39 -12.89 -5.51 -10.20
C LYS A 39 -12.04 -4.66 -9.25
N TYR A 40 -10.73 -4.59 -9.48
CA TYR A 40 -9.81 -3.79 -8.66
C TYR A 40 -10.14 -2.29 -8.69
N TYR A 41 -10.49 -1.72 -9.85
CA TYR A 41 -10.79 -0.28 -9.96
C TYR A 41 -12.21 0.10 -9.52
N THR A 42 -13.16 -0.84 -9.52
CA THR A 42 -14.56 -0.57 -9.16
C THR A 42 -14.88 -0.95 -7.73
N GLU A 43 -14.61 -2.21 -7.36
CA GLU A 43 -14.90 -2.76 -6.03
C GLU A 43 -13.73 -2.60 -5.06
N GLY A 44 -12.49 -2.46 -5.56
CA GLY A 44 -11.27 -2.41 -4.75
C GLY A 44 -10.90 -3.75 -4.11
N TYR A 45 -10.15 -3.71 -3.01
CA TYR A 45 -9.73 -4.89 -2.27
C TYR A 45 -10.29 -4.86 -0.85
N CYS A 46 -10.87 -5.98 -0.41
CA CYS A 46 -11.34 -6.12 0.96
C CYS A 46 -10.17 -6.52 1.86
N LEU A 47 -9.83 -5.64 2.81
CA LEU A 47 -8.87 -5.96 3.85
C LEU A 47 -9.49 -6.92 4.87
N PRO A 48 -8.73 -7.83 5.48
CA PRO A 48 -9.23 -8.59 6.62
C PRO A 48 -9.61 -7.63 7.77
N LYS A 49 -10.55 -8.06 8.61
CA LYS A 49 -10.95 -7.30 9.81
C LYS A 49 -9.78 -7.28 10.79
N GLY A 50 -9.41 -6.09 11.27
CA GLY A 50 -8.30 -5.97 12.21
C GLY A 50 -7.84 -4.55 12.50
N HIS A 51 -6.97 -4.45 13.50
CA HIS A 51 -6.28 -3.23 13.89
C HIS A 51 -4.78 -3.43 13.69
N ILE A 52 -4.16 -2.55 12.91
CA ILE A 52 -2.72 -2.60 12.64
C ILE A 52 -2.10 -1.23 12.95
N TYR A 53 -0.94 -1.25 13.59
CA TYR A 53 -0.08 -0.09 13.74
C TYR A 53 1.25 -0.38 13.05
N THR A 54 1.68 0.52 12.18
CA THR A 54 3.00 0.46 11.56
C THR A 54 3.68 1.81 11.68
N SER A 55 4.96 1.81 12.05
CA SER A 55 5.78 3.00 12.14
C SER A 55 6.88 2.96 11.09
N VAL A 56 7.13 4.10 10.46
CA VAL A 56 8.24 4.29 9.51
C VAL A 56 9.10 5.44 10.02
N GLU A 57 10.41 5.28 9.96
CA GLU A 57 11.33 6.38 10.29
C GLU A 57 11.29 7.44 9.19
N HIS A 58 10.84 8.64 9.57
CA HIS A 58 10.88 9.81 8.74
C HIS A 58 12.02 10.72 9.21
N PRO A 59 12.67 11.51 8.34
CA PRO A 59 13.74 12.45 8.74
C PRO A 59 13.34 13.48 9.82
N LYS A 60 12.06 13.57 10.19
CA LYS A 60 11.53 14.44 11.26
C LYS A 60 11.02 13.66 12.48
N GLY A 61 11.35 12.38 12.62
CA GLY A 61 10.89 11.48 13.70
C GLY A 61 10.02 10.33 13.19
N GLU A 62 9.42 9.56 14.10
CA GLU A 62 8.58 8.42 13.73
C GLU A 62 7.26 8.88 13.09
N PHE A 63 6.91 8.27 11.95
CA PHE A 63 5.62 8.40 11.30
C PHE A 63 4.82 7.12 11.52
N GLY A 64 3.88 7.18 12.45
CA GLY A 64 3.00 6.05 12.80
C GLY A 64 1.67 6.14 12.06
N VAL A 65 1.26 5.04 11.42
CA VAL A 65 -0.08 4.89 10.83
C VAL A 65 -0.82 3.80 11.59
N THR A 66 -1.92 4.18 12.23
CA THR A 66 -2.88 3.23 12.82
C THR A 66 -4.06 3.07 11.87
N LEU A 67 -4.31 1.85 11.42
CA LEU A 67 -5.42 1.51 10.53
C LEU A 67 -6.36 0.51 11.21
N ILE A 68 -7.65 0.84 11.21
CA ILE A 68 -8.74 -0.03 11.65
C ILE A 68 -9.57 -0.41 10.42
N SER A 69 -9.63 -1.71 10.13
CA SER A 69 -10.40 -2.28 9.03
C SER A 69 -11.56 -3.11 9.58
N ASP A 70 -12.78 -2.84 9.09
CA ASP A 70 -13.98 -3.62 9.40
C ASP A 70 -14.36 -4.59 8.26
N GLY A 71 -13.41 -4.90 7.38
CA GLY A 71 -13.62 -5.85 6.28
C GLY A 71 -14.21 -5.24 5.00
N ALA A 72 -14.52 -3.94 5.03
CA ALA A 72 -14.96 -3.17 3.88
C ALA A 72 -13.74 -2.70 3.05
N ASN A 73 -13.98 -2.41 1.77
CA ASN A 73 -12.95 -1.85 0.87
C ASN A 73 -12.44 -0.46 1.33
N LYS A 74 -13.23 0.28 2.12
CA LYS A 74 -12.82 1.57 2.70
C LYS A 74 -12.34 1.37 4.14
N PRO A 75 -11.18 1.92 4.54
CA PRO A 75 -10.71 1.84 5.92
C PRO A 75 -11.70 2.55 6.84
N TYR A 76 -12.07 1.90 7.95
CA TYR A 76 -13.08 2.42 8.88
C TYR A 76 -12.55 3.65 9.62
N ARG A 77 -11.30 3.61 10.06
CA ARG A 77 -10.63 4.74 10.70
C ARG A 77 -9.13 4.66 10.47
N LEU A 78 -8.54 5.78 10.05
CA LEU A 78 -7.11 5.94 9.89
C LEU A 78 -6.64 7.09 10.80
N LYS A 79 -5.69 6.81 11.69
CA LYS A 79 -5.04 7.82 12.51
C LYS A 79 -3.59 7.95 12.07
N LEU A 80 -3.19 9.17 11.76
CA LEU A 80 -1.80 9.54 11.50
C LEU A 80 -1.22 10.09 12.79
N GLY A 81 -0.23 9.39 13.34
CA GLY A 81 0.57 9.84 14.46
C GLY A 81 1.88 10.40 13.95
N HIS A 82 2.14 11.68 14.20
CA HIS A 82 3.44 12.27 13.96
C HIS A 82 4.14 12.48 15.30
N GLN A 83 5.34 11.91 15.49
CA GLN A 83 6.07 12.00 16.76
C GLN A 83 6.22 13.43 17.27
N VAL A 84 6.47 14.40 16.36
CA VAL A 84 6.65 15.83 16.70
C VAL A 84 5.42 16.42 17.40
N PHE A 85 4.21 15.90 17.17
CA PHE A 85 3.01 16.39 17.84
C PHE A 85 3.01 16.07 19.35
N LEU A 86 3.59 14.93 19.76
CA LEU A 86 3.68 14.55 21.17
C LEU A 86 4.74 15.35 21.91
N THR A 87 5.83 15.75 21.24
CA THR A 87 6.91 16.54 21.85
C THR A 87 6.51 18.01 22.10
N TRP A 88 5.52 18.55 21.39
CA TRP A 88 5.04 19.94 21.54
C TRP A 88 3.88 20.11 22.54
N LEU A 89 3.37 19.02 23.11
CA LEU A 89 2.28 19.05 24.10
C LEU A 89 2.78 19.11 25.55
N HIS A 90 4.09 19.25 25.75
CA HIS A 90 4.78 19.39 27.04
C HIS A 90 5.47 20.76 27.11
#